data_AF-A0A834WVJ4-F1
#
_entry.id   AF-A0A834WVJ4-F1
#
_cell.length_a   1.000
_cell.length_b   1.000
_cell.length_c   1.000
_cell.angle_alpha   90.00
_cell.angle_beta   90.00
_cell.angle_gamma   90.00
#
_symmetry.space_group_name_H-M   'P 1'
#
loop_
_entity.id
_entity.type
_entity.pdbx_description
1 polymer ?
#
loop_
_entity_poly.entity_id
_entity_poly.type
_entity_poly.pdbx_seq_one_letter_code
_entity_poly.pdbx_strand_id
1 'polypeptide(L)'
;MLEKMEQKQEHGIDVTLMSPPIVPKVVSPISFVAEGETLRRRPRGRPAGSRNKPKPPIIVTRDSVNALRAHAMEVSSNCDVNESLLNFARKKQRGICILSGTGHVTNVTLRQSASSGSTVTLHGRFEILSLLGSILPPPAPPKITGLTIYLTGTQGQVVGGEVVGALMASGLVVITATSFMNTTFDRLPLDKDDDEIATTMQNQNDFYGMPQNLATNSSIHPETYSWAPPRRNLSKT
;
A
#
# COMPACT_ATOMS: atom_id res chain seq x y z
N MET A 1 -2.22 -51.55 51.22
CA MET A 1 -2.43 -51.14 49.82
C MET A 1 -1.12 -50.49 49.37
N LEU A 2 -0.16 -51.27 48.85
CA LEU A 2 -0.07 -51.76 47.45
C LEU A 2 -0.07 -50.58 46.46
N GLU A 3 0.87 -50.42 45.52
CA GLU A 3 2.15 -51.04 45.21
C GLU A 3 2.80 -50.15 44.13
N LYS A 4 4.13 -50.19 44.00
CA LYS A 4 4.93 -49.47 43.01
C LYS A 4 4.62 -49.96 41.58
N MET A 5 4.75 -49.08 40.58
CA MET A 5 5.13 -49.48 39.22
C MET A 5 6.30 -48.63 38.73
N GLU A 6 7.47 -49.24 38.80
CA GLU A 6 8.61 -49.03 37.93
C GLU A 6 8.53 -50.10 36.85
N GLN A 7 8.78 -49.77 35.58
CA GLN A 7 9.67 -50.62 34.77
C GLN A 7 10.14 -49.97 33.46
N LYS A 8 11.47 -50.02 33.37
CA LYS A 8 12.39 -49.78 32.28
C LYS A 8 12.50 -51.06 31.43
N GLN A 9 12.54 -50.96 30.11
CA GLN A 9 13.08 -52.04 29.27
C GLN A 9 13.60 -51.54 27.91
N GLU A 10 14.94 -51.51 27.77
CA GLU A 10 15.64 -51.80 26.51
C GLU A 10 15.93 -53.30 26.46
N HIS A 11 16.08 -53.90 25.27
CA HIS A 11 17.09 -54.93 24.93
C HIS A 11 17.29 -54.92 23.40
N GLY A 12 18.55 -54.88 22.96
CA GLY A 12 18.95 -54.96 21.56
C GLY A 12 19.54 -56.32 21.14
N ILE A 13 19.73 -56.42 19.81
CA ILE A 13 20.65 -57.27 18.99
C ILE A 13 20.44 -58.81 19.06
N ASP A 14 20.71 -59.63 18.04
CA ASP A 14 21.65 -59.56 16.92
C ASP A 14 21.33 -60.64 15.84
N VAL A 15 21.85 -60.41 14.61
CA VAL A 15 22.25 -61.28 13.47
C VAL A 15 21.54 -62.63 13.21
N THR A 16 21.39 -63.08 11.95
CA THR A 16 22.45 -63.85 11.28
C THR A 16 22.06 -64.37 9.87
N LEU A 17 22.93 -64.08 8.88
CA LEU A 17 23.37 -64.85 7.69
C LEU A 17 22.36 -65.19 6.57
N MET A 18 22.70 -65.33 5.28
CA MET A 18 23.95 -65.62 4.53
C MET A 18 23.65 -65.25 3.04
N SER A 19 24.38 -64.36 2.34
CA SER A 19 25.60 -64.55 1.49
C SER A 19 25.39 -65.31 0.13
N PRO A 20 26.32 -65.35 -0.86
CA PRO A 20 27.19 -64.36 -1.57
C PRO A 20 27.24 -64.69 -3.11
N PRO A 21 28.34 -64.62 -3.94
CA PRO A 21 29.50 -63.71 -4.09
C PRO A 21 29.72 -63.16 -5.55
N ILE A 22 30.82 -62.40 -5.67
CA ILE A 22 31.51 -61.74 -6.81
C ILE A 22 31.99 -62.67 -7.94
N VAL A 23 32.05 -62.17 -9.20
CA VAL A 23 32.99 -62.63 -10.26
C VAL A 23 33.53 -61.44 -11.09
N PRO A 24 34.84 -61.40 -11.43
CA PRO A 24 35.52 -60.33 -12.19
C PRO A 24 35.66 -60.64 -13.70
N LYS A 25 35.85 -59.62 -14.57
CA LYS A 25 36.36 -59.79 -15.96
C LYS A 25 37.27 -58.61 -16.34
N VAL A 26 38.60 -58.78 -16.27
CA VAL A 26 39.55 -59.18 -17.34
C VAL A 26 40.06 -57.99 -18.17
N VAL A 27 41.39 -57.82 -18.19
CA VAL A 27 42.16 -56.84 -18.98
C VAL A 27 42.85 -57.53 -20.17
N SER A 28 43.07 -56.76 -21.25
CA SER A 28 43.97 -56.93 -22.44
C SER A 28 43.46 -57.81 -23.61
N PRO A 29 43.85 -57.55 -24.89
CA PRO A 29 45.19 -57.09 -25.33
C PRO A 29 45.25 -55.95 -26.38
N ILE A 30 46.49 -55.49 -26.59
CA ILE A 30 46.98 -54.57 -27.62
C ILE A 30 47.05 -55.27 -29.00
N SER A 31 46.64 -54.58 -30.08
CA SER A 31 47.32 -54.69 -31.39
C SER A 31 46.93 -53.58 -32.40
N PHE A 32 47.96 -52.83 -32.79
CA PHE A 32 48.38 -52.32 -34.11
C PHE A 32 47.41 -51.64 -35.13
N VAL A 33 47.66 -50.33 -35.29
CA VAL A 33 47.81 -49.47 -36.50
C VAL A 33 46.92 -49.68 -37.74
N ALA A 34 46.22 -48.61 -38.16
CA ALA A 34 46.17 -48.16 -39.55
C ALA A 34 45.76 -46.67 -39.63
N GLU A 35 46.45 -45.95 -40.50
CA GLU A 35 46.39 -44.51 -40.74
C GLU A 35 45.04 -44.04 -41.31
N GLY A 36 44.68 -42.79 -41.00
CA GLY A 36 43.46 -42.16 -41.51
C GLY A 36 43.43 -40.67 -41.22
N GLU A 37 44.21 -39.93 -41.99
CA GLU A 37 43.92 -38.58 -42.51
C GLU A 37 43.53 -37.47 -41.52
N THR A 38 44.49 -36.57 -41.30
CA THR A 38 44.34 -35.33 -40.57
C THR A 38 43.41 -34.34 -41.28
N LEU A 39 42.14 -34.29 -40.87
CA LEU A 39 41.33 -33.07 -40.98
C LEU A 39 40.97 -32.58 -39.58
N ARG A 40 41.95 -31.96 -38.90
CA ARG A 40 41.71 -31.21 -37.66
C ARG A 40 40.94 -29.93 -37.98
N ARG A 41 39.62 -30.04 -38.20
CA ARG A 41 38.73 -28.89 -38.03
C ARG A 41 38.81 -28.47 -36.56
N ARG A 42 39.56 -27.39 -36.28
CA ARG A 42 39.47 -26.71 -34.99
C ARG A 42 38.00 -26.40 -34.76
N PRO A 43 37.37 -26.87 -33.67
CA PRO A 43 36.03 -26.47 -33.35
C PRO A 43 36.07 -24.96 -33.09
N ARG A 44 35.64 -24.18 -34.08
CA ARG A 44 35.44 -22.74 -33.92
C ARG A 44 34.19 -22.61 -33.06
N GLY A 45 34.40 -22.51 -31.75
CA GLY A 45 33.33 -22.48 -30.78
C GLY A 45 33.88 -22.34 -29.37
N ARG A 46 33.02 -21.82 -28.49
CA ARG A 46 33.28 -21.66 -27.06
C ARG A 46 33.83 -22.98 -26.48
N PRO A 47 34.86 -22.95 -25.61
CA PRO A 47 35.47 -24.17 -25.06
C PRO A 47 34.43 -25.16 -24.54
N ALA A 48 34.64 -26.46 -24.81
CA ALA A 48 33.80 -27.50 -24.23
C ALA A 48 33.84 -27.39 -22.70
N GLY A 49 32.69 -27.13 -22.08
CA GLY A 49 32.58 -26.81 -20.65
C GLY A 49 32.11 -25.39 -20.36
N SER A 50 32.01 -24.53 -21.36
CA SER A 50 31.45 -23.20 -21.19
C SER A 50 29.92 -23.19 -21.19
N ARG A 51 29.32 -23.91 -20.22
CA ARG A 51 27.92 -23.70 -19.86
C ARG A 51 27.83 -22.28 -19.29
N ASN A 52 27.01 -21.44 -19.93
CA ASN A 52 26.61 -20.17 -19.36
C ASN A 52 25.94 -20.51 -18.02
N LYS A 53 26.67 -20.41 -16.90
CA LYS A 53 26.03 -20.53 -15.59
C LYS A 53 24.96 -19.44 -15.60
N PRO A 54 23.66 -19.77 -15.43
CA PRO A 54 22.65 -18.73 -15.30
C PRO A 54 23.16 -17.80 -14.22
N LYS A 55 23.25 -16.49 -14.52
CA LYS A 55 23.62 -15.50 -13.51
C LYS A 55 22.71 -15.78 -12.31
N PRO A 56 23.25 -15.95 -11.10
CA PRO A 56 22.40 -16.19 -9.93
C PRO A 56 21.34 -15.08 -9.92
N PRO A 57 20.07 -15.42 -9.66
CA PRO A 57 19.02 -14.42 -9.62
C PRO A 57 19.47 -13.35 -8.62
N ILE A 58 19.40 -12.08 -9.03
CA ILE A 58 19.68 -10.97 -8.14
C ILE A 58 18.52 -10.93 -7.15
N ILE A 59 18.66 -11.66 -6.05
CA ILE A 59 17.73 -11.57 -4.93
C ILE A 59 18.09 -10.27 -4.22
N VAL A 60 17.23 -9.27 -4.35
CA VAL A 60 17.34 -8.06 -3.56
C VAL A 60 16.93 -8.42 -2.14
N THR A 61 17.89 -8.87 -1.33
CA THR A 61 17.70 -9.23 0.09
C THR A 61 17.68 -8.02 1.03
N ARG A 62 17.82 -6.82 0.47
CA ARG A 62 17.83 -5.56 1.23
C ARG A 62 16.44 -4.94 1.19
N ASP A 63 15.76 -4.97 2.33
CA ASP A 63 14.63 -4.08 2.57
C ASP A 63 15.11 -2.65 2.39
N SER A 64 14.60 -1.94 1.39
CA SER A 64 14.91 -0.53 1.25
C SER A 64 14.29 0.22 2.43
N VAL A 65 14.98 1.24 2.94
CA VAL A 65 14.44 2.07 4.03
C VAL A 65 13.10 2.72 3.67
N ASN A 66 12.84 2.90 2.38
CA ASN A 66 11.61 3.45 1.81
C ASN A 66 10.59 2.38 1.42
N ALA A 67 10.82 1.09 1.69
CA ALA A 67 9.88 0.04 1.37
C ALA A 67 8.54 0.26 2.11
N LEU A 68 7.44 0.10 1.37
CA LEU A 68 6.11 0.07 1.95
C LEU A 68 5.99 -1.15 2.85
N ARG A 69 5.47 -0.96 4.07
CA ARG A 69 5.14 -2.08 4.97
C ARG A 69 3.64 -2.20 5.11
N ALA A 70 3.11 -3.39 4.86
CA ALA A 70 1.72 -3.71 5.15
C ALA A 70 1.51 -3.84 6.66
N HIS A 71 0.37 -3.37 7.14
CA HIS A 71 -0.08 -3.49 8.52
C HIS A 71 -1.54 -3.93 8.54
N ALA A 72 -1.84 -4.91 9.38
CA ALA A 72 -3.18 -5.16 9.90
C ALA A 72 -3.21 -4.61 11.32
N MET A 73 -4.09 -3.65 11.58
CA MET A 73 -4.20 -2.96 12.86
C MET A 73 -5.58 -3.21 13.46
N GLU A 74 -5.61 -3.59 14.73
CA GLU A 74 -6.84 -3.78 15.48
C GLU A 74 -7.07 -2.58 16.40
N VAL A 75 -8.30 -2.06 16.40
CA VAL A 75 -8.76 -1.04 17.33
C VAL A 75 -9.88 -1.65 18.17
N SER A 76 -9.68 -1.65 19.48
CA SER A 76 -10.64 -2.19 20.44
C SER A 76 -11.91 -1.34 20.51
N SER A 77 -12.98 -1.93 21.06
CA SER A 77 -14.21 -1.19 21.34
C SER A 77 -13.95 -0.03 22.30
N ASN A 78 -14.74 1.03 22.15
CA ASN A 78 -14.66 2.28 22.92
C ASN A 78 -13.34 3.05 22.76
N CYS A 79 -12.54 2.73 21.74
CA CYS A 79 -11.38 3.54 21.35
C CYS A 79 -11.72 4.44 20.15
N ASP A 80 -11.09 5.62 20.10
CA ASP A 80 -11.13 6.46 18.91
C ASP A 80 -10.17 5.88 17.85
N VAL A 81 -10.73 5.50 16.70
CA VAL A 81 -10.00 4.96 15.56
C VAL A 81 -9.01 6.00 15.02
N ASN A 82 -9.45 7.25 14.86
CA ASN A 82 -8.62 8.31 14.28
C ASN A 82 -7.42 8.60 15.20
N GLU A 83 -7.68 8.75 16.51
CA GLU A 83 -6.62 8.96 17.51
C GLU A 83 -5.64 7.77 17.56
N SER A 84 -6.14 6.54 17.48
CA SER A 84 -5.30 5.33 17.49
C SER A 84 -4.32 5.30 16.32
N LEU A 85 -4.78 5.63 15.11
CA LEU A 85 -3.93 5.68 13.93
C LEU A 85 -2.94 6.86 13.98
N LEU A 86 -3.38 8.03 14.44
CA LEU A 86 -2.50 9.19 14.68
C LEU A 86 -1.39 8.84 15.68
N ASN A 87 -1.74 8.17 16.77
CA ASN A 87 -0.79 7.68 17.77
C ASN A 87 0.21 6.68 17.16
N PHE A 88 -0.26 5.77 16.31
CA PHE A 88 0.61 4.83 15.61
C PHE A 88 1.61 5.55 14.69
N ALA A 89 1.14 6.49 13.87
CA ALA A 89 1.98 7.27 12.94
C ALA A 89 3.06 8.05 13.70
N ARG A 90 2.68 8.72 14.80
CA ARG A 90 3.61 9.46 15.67
C ARG A 90 4.62 8.55 16.36
N LYS A 91 4.18 7.44 16.96
CA LYS A 91 5.09 6.51 17.66
C LYS A 91 6.11 5.89 16.73
N LYS A 92 5.73 5.57 15.50
CA LYS A 92 6.63 4.95 14.50
C LYS A 92 7.36 5.95 13.61
N GLN A 93 7.03 7.25 13.70
CA GLN A 93 7.56 8.30 12.81
C GLN A 93 7.42 7.91 11.33
N ARG A 94 6.24 7.41 10.95
CA ARG A 94 5.93 6.93 9.58
C ARG A 94 4.56 7.41 9.15
N GLY A 95 4.43 7.76 7.87
CA GLY A 95 3.14 8.00 7.23
C GLY A 95 2.36 6.70 7.07
N ILE A 96 1.04 6.79 7.10
CA ILE A 96 0.12 5.66 6.93
C ILE A 96 -0.85 5.98 5.79
N CYS A 97 -1.05 5.03 4.88
CA CYS A 97 -2.11 5.02 3.89
C CYS A 97 -3.09 3.89 4.24
N ILE A 98 -4.34 4.24 4.52
CA ILE A 98 -5.40 3.29 4.84
C ILE A 98 -5.99 2.76 3.54
N LEU A 99 -5.94 1.44 3.39
CA LEU A 99 -6.42 0.74 2.20
C LEU A 99 -7.85 0.22 2.38
N SER A 100 -8.19 -0.17 3.60
CA SER A 100 -9.53 -0.63 3.98
C SER A 100 -9.66 -0.65 5.50
N GLY A 101 -10.91 -0.61 5.98
CA GLY A 101 -11.25 -0.89 7.37
C GLY A 101 -12.62 -1.54 7.45
N THR A 102 -12.75 -2.49 8.37
CA THR A 102 -14.01 -3.19 8.64
C THR A 102 -14.29 -3.18 10.13
N GLY A 103 -15.57 -3.18 10.51
CA GLY A 103 -15.99 -3.15 11.91
C GLY A 103 -17.19 -2.25 12.14
N HIS A 104 -17.41 -1.86 13.40
CA HIS A 104 -18.56 -1.06 13.78
C HIS A 104 -18.14 0.19 14.52
N VAL A 105 -18.79 1.31 14.22
CA VAL A 105 -18.56 2.63 14.83
C VAL A 105 -19.86 3.23 15.35
N THR A 106 -19.75 4.22 16.22
CA THR A 106 -20.90 4.93 16.80
C THR A 106 -20.69 6.44 16.81
N ASN A 107 -21.79 7.20 16.74
CA ASN A 107 -21.79 8.66 16.83
C ASN A 107 -20.81 9.33 15.87
N VAL A 108 -20.95 9.04 14.57
CA VAL A 108 -20.00 9.48 13.55
C VAL A 108 -20.37 10.88 13.06
N THR A 109 -19.39 11.77 13.00
CA THR A 109 -19.57 13.09 12.41
C THR A 109 -18.86 13.15 11.06
N LEU A 110 -19.59 13.52 10.01
CA LEU A 110 -19.12 13.52 8.64
C LEU A 110 -19.21 14.91 8.03
N ARG A 111 -18.20 15.31 7.27
CA ARG A 111 -18.29 16.43 6.33
C ARG A 111 -18.67 15.89 4.96
N GLN A 112 -19.82 16.34 4.44
CA GLN A 112 -20.37 15.86 3.18
C GLN A 112 -20.01 16.83 2.04
N SER A 113 -19.15 16.40 1.12
CA SER A 113 -18.74 17.23 -0.02
C SER A 113 -19.90 17.61 -0.94
N ALA A 114 -20.95 16.78 -1.01
CA ALA A 114 -22.15 17.04 -1.81
C ALA A 114 -23.08 18.13 -1.23
N SER A 115 -22.84 18.61 -0.01
CA SER A 115 -23.70 19.55 0.71
C SER A 115 -22.93 20.78 1.17
N SER A 116 -22.25 21.47 0.25
CA SER A 116 -21.50 22.72 0.51
C SER A 116 -20.57 22.69 1.73
N GLY A 117 -19.96 21.53 2.03
CA GLY A 117 -19.08 21.36 3.20
C GLY A 117 -19.81 21.28 4.55
N SER A 118 -21.12 21.10 4.56
CA SER A 118 -21.92 20.89 5.75
C SER A 118 -21.46 19.66 6.52
N THR A 119 -21.46 19.80 7.85
CA THR A 119 -21.12 18.74 8.79
C THR A 119 -22.40 18.11 9.33
N VAL A 120 -22.52 16.79 9.25
CA VAL A 120 -23.66 16.01 9.71
C VAL A 120 -23.20 15.03 10.78
N THR A 121 -23.87 15.05 11.94
CA THR A 121 -23.64 14.07 13.00
C THR A 121 -24.69 12.97 12.94
N LEU A 122 -24.23 11.74 12.79
CA LEU A 122 -25.04 10.54 12.71
C LEU A 122 -24.98 9.80 14.04
N HIS A 123 -26.11 9.76 14.73
CA HIS A 123 -26.25 9.04 15.99
C HIS A 123 -26.68 7.59 15.77
N GLY A 124 -26.14 6.69 16.59
CA GLY A 124 -26.40 5.25 16.50
C GLY A 124 -25.16 4.46 16.09
N ARG A 125 -25.36 3.16 15.87
CA ARG A 125 -24.31 2.22 15.48
C ARG A 125 -24.36 1.98 13.98
N PHE A 126 -23.19 2.05 13.34
CA PHE A 126 -23.02 1.88 11.91
C PHE A 126 -21.94 0.84 11.63
N GLU A 127 -22.11 0.09 10.55
CA GLU A 127 -21.09 -0.83 10.04
C GLU A 127 -20.24 -0.12 8.99
N ILE A 128 -18.92 -0.31 9.07
CA ILE A 128 -17.97 0.24 8.11
C ILE A 128 -18.00 -0.61 6.85
N LEU A 129 -18.39 0.01 5.73
CA LEU A 129 -18.29 -0.59 4.39
C LEU A 129 -16.93 -0.31 3.75
N SER A 130 -16.42 0.91 3.95
CA SER A 130 -15.11 1.33 3.45
C SER A 130 -14.52 2.40 4.34
N LEU A 131 -13.22 2.31 4.61
CA LEU A 131 -12.43 3.31 5.29
C LEU A 131 -11.15 3.52 4.49
N LEU A 132 -10.92 4.74 4.05
CA LEU A 132 -9.77 5.15 3.25
C LEU A 132 -9.19 6.44 3.84
N GLY A 133 -7.95 6.74 3.50
CA GLY A 133 -7.34 8.00 3.88
C GLY A 133 -5.86 7.89 4.16
N SER A 134 -5.29 8.99 4.63
CA SER A 134 -3.87 9.04 4.96
C SER A 134 -3.62 9.85 6.21
N ILE A 135 -2.61 9.44 6.96
CA ILE A 135 -2.18 10.07 8.19
C ILE A 135 -0.68 10.31 8.11
N LEU A 136 -0.28 11.57 8.29
CA LEU A 136 1.12 11.97 8.23
C LEU A 136 1.61 12.37 9.62
N PRO A 137 2.77 11.89 10.07
CA PRO A 137 3.37 12.36 11.31
C PRO A 137 3.80 13.84 11.16
N PRO A 138 3.87 14.60 12.27
CA PRO A 138 4.53 15.91 12.26
C PRO A 138 5.93 15.81 11.65
N PRO A 139 6.39 16.76 10.82
CA PRO A 139 5.95 18.16 10.71
C PRO A 139 4.85 18.44 9.67
N ALA A 140 4.22 17.42 9.07
CA ALA A 140 3.20 17.63 8.05
C ALA A 140 2.02 18.48 8.56
N PRO A 141 1.50 19.44 7.76
CA PRO A 141 0.32 20.21 8.13
C PRO A 141 -0.87 19.31 8.51
N PRO A 142 -1.62 19.61 9.58
CA PRO A 142 -2.78 18.82 9.99
C PRO A 142 -3.85 18.68 8.91
N LYS A 143 -3.97 19.67 8.01
CA LYS A 143 -4.98 19.72 6.93
C LYS A 143 -4.84 18.60 5.89
N ILE A 144 -3.72 17.88 5.85
CA ILE A 144 -3.47 16.81 4.87
C ILE A 144 -3.90 15.44 5.42
N THR A 145 -3.99 15.32 6.74
CA THR A 145 -4.46 14.10 7.37
C THR A 145 -5.99 14.07 7.34
N GLY A 146 -6.55 12.96 6.87
CA GLY A 146 -7.99 12.81 6.76
C GLY A 146 -8.38 11.36 6.49
N LEU A 147 -9.56 11.00 6.95
CA LEU A 147 -10.18 9.71 6.69
C LEU A 147 -11.51 9.94 5.98
N THR A 148 -11.74 9.19 4.93
CA THR A 148 -13.03 9.09 4.24
C THR A 148 -13.65 7.75 4.60
N ILE A 149 -14.91 7.78 5.01
CA ILE A 149 -15.62 6.58 5.47
C ILE A 149 -16.96 6.46 4.74
N TYR A 150 -17.33 5.22 4.43
CA TYR A 150 -18.68 4.84 3.99
C TYR A 150 -19.25 3.85 4.99
N LEU A 151 -20.47 4.13 5.41
CA LEU A 151 -21.16 3.47 6.51
C LEU A 151 -22.51 2.96 6.04
N THR A 152 -22.94 1.81 6.57
CA THR A 152 -24.32 1.37 6.47
C THR A 152 -25.03 1.46 7.81
N GLY A 153 -26.26 1.96 7.79
CA GLY A 153 -27.19 1.87 8.91
C GLY A 153 -27.92 0.53 8.94
N THR A 154 -28.74 0.32 9.98
CA THR A 154 -29.53 -0.90 10.16
C THR A 154 -30.66 -1.10 9.15
N GLN A 155 -31.03 -0.04 8.40
CA GLN A 155 -32.06 -0.09 7.37
C GLN A 155 -31.46 -0.22 5.96
N GLY A 156 -30.16 -0.51 5.84
CA GLY A 156 -29.46 -0.64 4.56
C GLY A 156 -29.18 0.68 3.85
N GLN A 157 -29.38 1.82 4.53
CA GLN A 157 -29.00 3.13 4.02
C GLN A 157 -27.48 3.30 4.09
N VAL A 158 -26.89 3.81 3.02
CA VAL A 158 -25.46 4.10 2.95
C VAL A 158 -25.23 5.61 3.04
N VAL A 159 -24.31 5.99 3.92
CA VAL A 159 -23.90 7.38 4.14
C VAL A 159 -22.38 7.43 4.16
N GLY A 160 -21.80 8.47 3.57
CA GLY A 160 -20.35 8.58 3.49
C GLY A 160 -19.88 10.02 3.39
N GLY A 161 -18.62 10.21 3.74
CA GLY A 161 -17.99 11.53 3.79
C GLY A 161 -16.66 11.48 4.51
N GLU A 162 -16.09 12.65 4.72
CA GLU A 162 -14.86 12.80 5.49
C GLU A 162 -15.18 12.78 6.98
N VAL A 163 -14.44 12.00 7.74
CA VAL A 163 -14.57 11.91 9.20
C VAL A 163 -14.08 13.21 9.83
N VAL A 164 -14.95 13.84 10.61
CA VAL A 164 -14.61 15.03 11.40
C VAL A 164 -14.70 14.68 12.88
N GLY A 165 -13.64 14.99 13.63
CA GLY A 165 -13.59 14.71 15.06
C GLY A 165 -13.33 13.23 15.36
N ALA A 166 -13.95 12.74 16.44
CA ALA A 166 -13.73 11.40 16.97
C ALA A 166 -14.49 10.34 16.17
N LEU A 167 -13.83 9.20 15.89
CA LEU A 167 -14.46 8.03 15.27
C LEU A 167 -14.46 6.88 16.27
N MET A 168 -15.51 6.81 17.08
CA MET A 168 -15.58 5.86 18.19
C MET A 168 -15.93 4.45 17.70
N ALA A 169 -15.08 3.48 18.00
CA ALA A 169 -15.33 2.07 17.73
C ALA A 169 -16.41 1.52 18.67
N SER A 170 -17.49 0.96 18.12
CA SER A 170 -18.53 0.26 18.88
C SER A 170 -18.25 -1.24 19.04
N GLY A 171 -17.25 -1.76 18.32
CA GLY A 171 -16.79 -3.15 18.34
C GLY A 171 -15.33 -3.21 17.86
N LEU A 172 -14.81 -4.41 17.61
CA LEU A 172 -13.49 -4.56 17.00
C LEU A 172 -13.50 -3.93 15.60
N VAL A 173 -12.54 -3.04 15.34
CA VAL A 173 -12.31 -2.46 14.02
C VAL A 173 -10.95 -2.94 13.53
N VAL A 174 -10.93 -3.59 12.36
CA VAL A 174 -9.71 -4.10 11.73
C VAL A 174 -9.38 -3.24 10.53
N ILE A 175 -8.15 -2.74 10.48
CA ILE A 175 -7.70 -1.76 9.49
C ILE A 175 -6.51 -2.33 8.74
N THR A 176 -6.63 -2.37 7.42
CA THR A 176 -5.53 -2.75 6.54
C THR A 176 -4.92 -1.48 5.98
N ALA A 177 -3.62 -1.30 6.20
CA ALA A 177 -2.91 -0.09 5.86
C ALA A 177 -1.49 -0.39 5.36
N THR A 178 -0.90 0.59 4.68
CA THR A 178 0.52 0.58 4.34
C THR A 178 1.22 1.75 5.02
N SER A 179 2.42 1.53 5.54
CA SER A 179 3.24 2.60 6.10
C SER A 179 4.42 2.91 5.20
N PHE A 180 4.80 4.18 5.14
CA PHE A 180 5.91 4.67 4.34
C PHE A 180 6.75 5.68 5.13
N MET A 181 7.99 5.89 4.68
CA MET A 181 8.94 6.87 5.22
C MET A 181 9.13 8.01 4.23
N ASN A 182 9.75 9.10 4.70
CA ASN A 182 10.17 10.23 3.86
C ASN A 182 9.02 10.86 3.07
N THR A 183 7.87 11.04 3.72
CA THR A 183 6.72 11.71 3.09
C THR A 183 7.04 13.17 2.80
N THR A 184 6.92 13.58 1.54
CA THR A 184 6.91 14.99 1.14
C THR A 184 5.47 15.44 0.92
N PHE A 185 5.22 16.72 1.16
CA PHE A 185 3.96 17.34 0.81
C PHE A 185 4.24 18.46 -0.19
N ASP A 186 3.77 18.25 -1.42
CA ASP A 186 3.92 19.21 -2.50
C ASP A 186 2.55 19.81 -2.83
N ARG A 187 2.45 21.13 -2.77
CA ARG A 187 1.26 21.85 -3.25
C ARG A 187 1.37 21.98 -4.75
N LEU A 188 0.55 21.23 -5.47
CA LEU A 188 0.41 21.42 -6.91
C LEU A 188 -0.29 22.76 -7.19
N PRO A 189 0.00 23.44 -8.31
CA PRO A 189 -0.73 24.64 -8.71
C PRO A 189 -2.22 24.33 -8.76
N LEU A 190 -3.00 25.12 -8.02
CA LEU A 190 -4.44 25.19 -8.18
C LEU A 190 -4.67 26.48 -8.98
N ASP A 191 -5.38 26.39 -10.10
CA ASP A 191 -5.87 27.59 -10.78
C ASP A 191 -6.68 28.36 -9.74
N LYS A 192 -6.21 29.57 -9.42
CA LYS A 192 -6.75 30.39 -8.33
C LYS A 192 -8.01 31.09 -8.81
N ASP A 193 -9.10 30.35 -8.92
CA ASP A 193 -10.43 30.91 -8.89
C ASP A 193 -11.14 30.21 -7.72
N ASP A 194 -11.59 30.98 -6.72
CA ASP A 194 -12.40 30.56 -5.56
C ASP A 194 -11.70 30.21 -4.23
N ASP A 195 -10.76 31.04 -3.75
CA ASP A 195 -10.44 31.09 -2.30
C ASP A 195 -9.91 32.49 -1.89
N GLU A 196 -10.76 33.51 -2.00
CA GLU A 196 -10.55 34.80 -1.33
C GLU A 196 -11.74 35.11 -0.42
N ILE A 197 -11.99 34.26 0.58
CA ILE A 197 -12.82 34.62 1.73
C ILE A 197 -12.16 34.15 3.04
N ALA A 198 -11.79 35.15 3.83
CA ALA A 198 -11.52 35.11 5.27
C ALA A 198 -10.22 34.48 5.76
N THR A 199 -9.11 35.24 5.67
CA THR A 199 -8.27 35.46 6.86
C THR A 199 -7.66 36.86 6.84
N THR A 200 -8.41 37.86 7.30
CA THR A 200 -7.85 39.16 7.66
C THR A 200 -8.62 39.69 8.86
N MET A 201 -8.11 39.43 10.06
CA MET A 201 -8.35 40.21 11.26
C MET A 201 -7.27 39.79 12.27
N GLN A 202 -6.17 40.57 12.34
CA GLN A 202 -5.63 41.13 13.60
C GLN A 202 -4.32 41.88 13.32
N ASN A 203 -4.38 43.16 12.93
CA ASN A 203 -3.57 44.20 13.54
C ASN A 203 -4.14 45.61 13.27
N GLN A 204 -3.87 46.49 14.23
CA GLN A 204 -4.55 47.74 14.57
C GLN A 204 -4.37 48.91 13.57
N ASN A 205 -5.36 49.80 13.61
CA ASN A 205 -5.38 51.24 13.33
C ASN A 205 -4.93 51.73 11.95
N ASP A 206 -5.87 52.30 11.19
CA ASP A 206 -5.84 53.75 10.91
C ASP A 206 -7.17 54.27 10.35
N PHE A 207 -7.42 55.52 10.66
CA PHE A 207 -8.68 56.27 10.64
C PHE A 207 -8.78 57.16 9.38
N TYR A 208 -10.03 57.48 8.97
CA TYR A 208 -10.54 58.42 7.95
C TYR A 208 -10.92 57.92 6.54
N GLY A 209 -12.20 58.13 6.17
CA GLY A 209 -12.58 58.72 4.87
C GLY A 209 -13.34 57.86 3.83
N MET A 210 -14.67 57.99 3.78
CA MET A 210 -15.67 57.43 2.81
C MET A 210 -15.55 57.99 1.35
N PRO A 211 -16.40 57.62 0.35
CA PRO A 211 -16.75 56.29 -0.23
C PRO A 211 -16.91 56.26 -1.80
N GLN A 212 -17.26 55.07 -2.33
CA GLN A 212 -18.20 54.73 -3.45
C GLN A 212 -17.89 54.88 -4.97
N ASN A 213 -18.12 53.74 -5.66
CA ASN A 213 -18.61 53.51 -7.03
C ASN A 213 -17.70 53.76 -8.25
N LEU A 214 -17.29 52.69 -8.93
CA LEU A 214 -17.27 52.63 -10.41
C LEU A 214 -17.50 51.18 -10.89
N ALA A 215 -18.71 50.91 -11.38
CA ALA A 215 -19.03 49.73 -12.17
C ALA A 215 -18.79 50.04 -13.65
N THR A 216 -17.96 49.23 -14.32
CA THR A 216 -17.90 49.07 -15.79
C THR A 216 -17.21 47.73 -16.04
N ASN A 217 -17.96 46.65 -16.22
CA ASN A 217 -18.44 46.16 -17.52
C ASN A 217 -17.30 45.93 -18.52
N SER A 218 -16.82 44.69 -18.59
CA SER A 218 -16.05 44.18 -19.73
C SER A 218 -16.54 42.77 -20.04
N SER A 219 -17.47 42.73 -20.99
CA SER A 219 -18.00 41.54 -21.66
C SER A 219 -16.85 40.75 -22.30
N ILE A 220 -16.64 39.51 -21.87
CA ILE A 220 -15.74 38.56 -22.54
C ILE A 220 -16.62 37.59 -23.32
N HIS A 221 -16.37 37.54 -24.63
CA HIS A 221 -17.09 36.76 -25.63
C HIS A 221 -16.85 35.25 -25.44
N PRO A 222 -17.86 34.37 -25.48
CA PRO A 222 -17.65 32.95 -25.30
C PRO A 222 -17.49 32.29 -26.67
N GLU A 223 -16.29 32.26 -27.23
CA GLU A 223 -16.01 31.31 -28.31
C GLU A 223 -14.65 30.65 -28.18
N THR A 224 -14.70 29.32 -28.27
CA THR A 224 -13.66 28.43 -28.78
C THR A 224 -12.71 27.79 -27.77
N TYR A 225 -13.24 26.93 -26.90
CA TYR A 225 -12.53 25.71 -26.50
C TYR A 225 -13.21 24.50 -27.13
N SER A 226 -12.73 24.07 -28.30
CA SER A 226 -13.09 22.78 -28.88
C SER A 226 -11.91 21.82 -28.76
N TRP A 227 -12.04 20.78 -27.94
CA TRP A 227 -11.03 19.73 -27.72
C TRP A 227 -11.10 18.58 -28.74
N ALA A 228 -11.58 18.84 -29.95
CA ALA A 228 -11.71 17.82 -30.99
C ALA A 228 -10.57 17.92 -32.01
N PRO A 229 -9.87 16.81 -32.34
CA PRO A 229 -8.88 16.82 -33.41
C PRO A 229 -9.58 16.98 -34.77
N PRO A 230 -8.96 17.67 -35.75
CA PRO A 230 -9.59 17.89 -37.05
C PRO A 230 -9.75 16.56 -37.80
N ARG A 231 -10.98 16.27 -38.25
CA ARG A 231 -11.28 15.13 -39.11
C ARG A 231 -10.61 15.34 -40.47
N ARG A 232 -9.62 14.49 -40.80
CA ARG A 232 -9.00 14.42 -42.11
C ARG A 232 -9.89 13.59 -43.03
N ASN A 233 -10.53 14.22 -44.00
CA ASN A 233 -11.26 13.53 -45.06
C ASN A 233 -10.25 12.86 -46.01
N LEU A 234 -10.31 11.54 -46.14
CA LEU A 234 -9.51 10.76 -47.07
C LEU A 234 -10.31 10.58 -48.37
N SER A 235 -9.96 11.32 -49.43
CA SER A 235 -10.47 11.06 -50.78
C SER A 235 -9.75 9.86 -51.39
N LYS A 236 -10.55 8.94 -51.95
CA LYS A 236 -10.13 7.72 -52.63
C LYS A 236 -9.64 8.05 -54.05
N THR A 237 -8.52 7.47 -54.46
CA THR A 237 -8.16 7.17 -55.85
C THR A 237 -7.50 5.81 -55.87
#